data_AF-A0A7T2TJH1-F1
#
_entry.id   AF-A0A7T2TJH1-F1
#
_cell.length_a   1.000
_cell.length_b   1.000
_cell.length_c   1.000
_cell.angle_alpha   90.00
_cell.angle_beta   90.00
_cell.angle_gamma   90.00
#
_symmetry.space_group_name_H-M   'P 1'
#
loop_
_entity.id
_entity.type
_entity.pdbx_description
1 polymer ?
#
loop_
_entity_poly.entity_id
_entity_poly.type
_entity_poly.pdbx_seq_one_letter_code
_entity_poly.pdbx_strand_id
1 'polypeptide(L)'
;MLTAVVEAYGYPVRLPEPATRKSKRKWGESKATDLSSIYVMSKLGPDEVAETYSGGIPNAIRAALPKLDLEFFNRVNPHAYHNIPDQLRGRFLKQLAEFGLHPYERKDWAAAEKVAELLELPA
;
A
#
# COMPACT_ATOMS: atom_id res chain seq x y z
N MET A 1 -8.30 0.32 -5.14
CA MET A 1 -7.43 0.94 -4.09
C MET A 1 -8.23 1.82 -3.14
N LEU A 2 -8.92 2.88 -3.61
CA LEU A 2 -9.72 3.73 -2.72
C LEU A 2 -10.80 2.95 -1.96
N THR A 3 -11.46 1.98 -2.60
CA THR A 3 -12.43 1.08 -1.95
C THR A 3 -11.86 0.37 -0.72
N ALA A 4 -10.66 -0.20 -0.85
CA ALA A 4 -9.99 -0.91 0.25
C ALA A 4 -9.69 0.01 1.45
N VAL A 5 -9.42 1.30 1.20
CA VAL A 5 -9.22 2.29 2.26
C VAL A 5 -10.55 2.66 2.91
N VAL A 6 -11.58 2.91 2.12
CA VAL A 6 -12.91 3.27 2.63
C VAL A 6 -13.48 2.16 3.51
N GLU A 7 -13.40 0.90 3.08
CA GLU A 7 -13.85 -0.25 3.86
C GLU A 7 -13.04 -0.46 5.14
N ALA A 8 -11.72 -0.28 5.08
CA ALA A 8 -10.85 -0.42 6.25
C ALA A 8 -11.14 0.61 7.36
N TYR A 9 -11.59 1.82 7.00
CA TYR A 9 -11.83 2.91 7.95
C TYR A 9 -13.33 3.22 8.19
N GLY A 10 -14.25 2.53 7.50
CA GLY A 10 -15.69 2.64 7.74
C GLY A 10 -16.31 4.00 7.36
N TYR A 11 -15.66 4.78 6.49
CA TYR A 11 -16.18 6.09 6.10
C TYR A 11 -17.31 5.95 5.04
N PRO A 12 -18.44 6.66 5.17
CA PRO A 12 -19.54 6.58 4.20
C PRO A 12 -19.26 7.47 2.96
N VAL A 13 -18.18 7.18 2.24
CA VAL A 13 -17.79 7.95 1.04
C VAL A 13 -18.36 7.27 -0.20
N ARG A 14 -19.11 8.03 -1.02
CA ARG A 14 -19.46 7.59 -2.38
C ARG A 14 -18.24 7.72 -3.28
N LEU A 15 -17.70 6.58 -3.68
CA LEU A 15 -16.59 6.54 -4.63
C LEU A 15 -17.12 6.71 -6.07
N PRO A 16 -16.40 7.46 -6.93
CA PRO A 16 -16.72 7.47 -8.35
C PRO A 16 -16.50 6.07 -8.95
N GLU A 17 -17.30 5.72 -9.95
CA GLU A 17 -17.09 4.52 -10.75
C GLU A 17 -15.65 4.49 -11.28
N PRO A 18 -14.91 3.39 -11.10
CA PRO A 18 -13.55 3.30 -11.60
C PRO A 18 -13.55 3.39 -13.12
N ALA A 19 -12.75 4.31 -13.67
CA ALA A 19 -12.53 4.37 -15.11
C ALA A 19 -11.93 3.04 -15.60
N THR A 20 -12.50 2.46 -16.66
CA THR A 20 -11.97 1.26 -17.31
C THR A 20 -10.55 1.53 -17.80
N ARG A 21 -9.55 0.89 -17.18
CA ARG A 21 -8.16 0.97 -17.63
C ARG A 21 -8.04 0.25 -18.98
N LYS A 22 -7.57 0.96 -20.00
CA LYS A 22 -7.44 0.44 -21.37
C LYS A 22 -6.31 -0.58 -21.55
N SER A 23 -5.32 -0.61 -20.66
CA SER A 23 -4.20 -1.56 -20.73
C SER A 23 -3.94 -2.25 -19.40
N LYS A 24 -3.79 -3.58 -19.46
CA LYS A 24 -3.29 -4.42 -18.37
C LYS A 24 -1.78 -4.25 -18.25
N ARG A 25 -1.27 -4.25 -17.02
CA ARG A 25 0.16 -4.09 -16.70
C ARG A 25 0.84 -5.44 -16.50
N LYS A 26 2.17 -5.49 -16.56
CA LYS A 26 2.92 -6.65 -16.09
C LYS A 26 3.30 -6.46 -14.63
N TRP A 27 3.33 -7.54 -13.85
CA TRP A 27 3.91 -7.50 -12.50
C TRP A 27 5.39 -7.09 -12.59
N GLY A 28 5.85 -6.27 -11.66
CA GLY A 28 7.21 -5.72 -11.65
C GLY A 28 7.40 -4.48 -12.52
N GLU A 29 6.42 -4.10 -13.35
CA GLU A 29 6.49 -2.89 -14.17
C GLU A 29 6.42 -1.61 -13.33
N SER A 30 5.76 -1.66 -12.16
CA SER A 30 5.58 -0.52 -11.27
C SER A 30 5.47 -0.98 -9.82
N LYS A 31 6.59 -0.89 -9.09
CA LYS A 31 6.66 -1.26 -7.66
C LYS A 31 5.58 -0.57 -6.82
N ALA A 32 5.28 0.69 -7.10
CA ALA A 32 4.23 1.41 -6.37
C ALA A 32 2.83 0.81 -6.62
N THR A 33 2.55 0.37 -7.85
CA THR A 33 1.30 -0.30 -8.20
C THR A 33 1.23 -1.69 -7.57
N ASP A 34 2.33 -2.43 -7.62
CA ASP A 34 2.40 -3.80 -7.09
C ASP A 34 2.27 -3.80 -5.56
N LEU A 35 2.95 -2.88 -4.88
CA LEU A 35 2.81 -2.62 -3.45
C LEU A 35 1.35 -2.27 -3.08
N SER A 36 0.72 -1.39 -3.86
CA SER A 36 -0.69 -1.02 -3.66
C SER A 36 -1.63 -2.20 -3.87
N SER A 37 -1.35 -3.04 -4.86
CA SER A 37 -2.12 -4.26 -5.14
C SER A 37 -2.02 -5.24 -3.97
N ILE A 38 -0.83 -5.44 -3.37
CA ILE A 38 -0.67 -6.28 -2.17
C ILE A 38 -1.59 -5.82 -1.04
N TYR A 39 -1.65 -4.52 -0.76
CA TYR A 39 -2.55 -3.98 0.25
C TYR A 39 -4.02 -4.25 -0.08
N VAL A 40 -4.45 -3.99 -1.33
CA VAL A 40 -5.83 -4.25 -1.76
C VAL A 40 -6.18 -5.72 -1.62
N MET A 41 -5.30 -6.63 -2.05
CA MET A 41 -5.52 -8.07 -1.93
C MET A 41 -5.69 -8.51 -0.48
N SER A 42 -4.95 -7.90 0.45
CA SER A 42 -5.07 -8.23 1.88
C SER A 42 -6.39 -7.80 2.52
N LYS A 43 -7.08 -6.81 1.94
CA LYS A 43 -8.33 -6.25 2.48
C LYS A 43 -9.56 -6.80 1.78
N LEU A 44 -9.51 -6.91 0.47
CA LEU A 44 -10.66 -7.22 -0.38
C LEU A 44 -10.54 -8.57 -1.11
N GLY A 45 -9.39 -9.23 -1.00
CA GLY A 45 -9.11 -10.49 -1.68
C GLY A 45 -8.37 -10.34 -3.02
N PRO A 46 -7.78 -11.43 -3.52
CA PRO A 46 -6.89 -11.43 -4.68
C PRO A 46 -7.59 -11.08 -6.00
N ASP A 47 -8.90 -11.32 -6.10
CA ASP A 47 -9.65 -11.16 -7.35
C ASP A 47 -9.84 -9.69 -7.73
N GLU A 48 -9.84 -8.78 -6.75
CA GLU A 48 -10.01 -7.33 -6.93
C GLU A 48 -8.92 -6.66 -7.78
N VAL A 49 -7.75 -7.31 -7.91
CA VAL A 49 -6.64 -6.79 -8.70
C VAL A 49 -6.31 -7.67 -9.89
N ALA A 50 -7.02 -8.78 -10.12
CA ALA A 50 -6.73 -9.73 -11.18
C ALA A 50 -6.74 -9.08 -12.57
N GLU A 51 -7.73 -8.22 -12.84
CA GLU A 51 -7.85 -7.49 -14.10
C GLU A 51 -6.77 -6.41 -14.32
N THR A 52 -5.98 -6.09 -13.30
CA THR A 52 -4.87 -5.15 -13.44
C THR A 52 -3.69 -5.75 -14.20
N TYR A 53 -3.51 -7.08 -14.16
CA TYR A 53 -2.29 -7.73 -14.61
C TYR A 53 -2.50 -8.68 -15.80
N SER A 54 -1.74 -8.51 -16.88
CA SER A 54 -1.86 -9.30 -18.12
C SER A 54 -1.28 -10.71 -18.01
N GLY A 55 -0.33 -10.94 -17.10
CA GLY A 55 0.25 -12.25 -16.79
C GLY A 55 -0.14 -12.78 -15.40
N GLY A 56 -1.11 -12.14 -14.75
CA GLY A 56 -1.45 -12.43 -13.37
C GLY A 56 -0.42 -11.92 -12.35
N ILE A 57 -0.56 -12.43 -11.13
CA ILE A 57 0.25 -12.06 -9.96
C ILE A 57 1.10 -13.28 -9.61
N PRO A 58 2.41 -13.12 -9.34
CA PRO A 58 3.28 -14.26 -9.04
C PRO A 58 2.77 -15.09 -7.86
N ASN A 59 2.88 -16.42 -7.98
CA ASN A 59 2.39 -17.35 -6.96
C ASN A 59 3.08 -17.14 -5.59
N ALA A 60 4.36 -16.73 -5.60
CA ALA A 60 5.09 -16.39 -4.39
C ALA A 60 4.41 -15.27 -3.59
N ILE A 61 3.88 -14.25 -4.27
CA ILE A 61 3.15 -13.14 -3.64
C ILE A 61 1.85 -13.65 -3.03
N ARG A 62 1.08 -14.46 -3.77
CA ARG A 62 -0.18 -15.06 -3.28
C ARG A 62 0.05 -15.93 -2.05
N ALA A 63 1.13 -16.74 -2.05
CA ALA A 63 1.49 -17.60 -0.94
C ALA A 63 2.01 -16.84 0.29
N ALA A 64 2.66 -15.69 0.09
CA ALA A 64 3.17 -14.85 1.16
C ALA A 64 2.09 -13.99 1.82
N LEU A 65 1.06 -13.57 1.06
CA LEU A 65 0.04 -12.61 1.48
C LEU A 65 -0.55 -12.87 2.89
N PRO A 66 -0.94 -14.09 3.28
CA PRO A 66 -1.54 -14.34 4.60
C PRO A 66 -0.57 -14.15 5.78
N LYS A 67 0.73 -14.07 5.52
CA LYS A 67 1.79 -13.97 6.53
C LYS A 67 2.36 -12.56 6.65
N LEU A 68 1.92 -11.63 5.79
CA LEU A 68 2.43 -10.28 5.77
C LEU A 68 1.75 -9.44 6.85
N ASP A 69 2.58 -8.78 7.65
CA ASP A 69 2.13 -7.65 8.45
C ASP A 69 2.08 -6.43 7.52
N LEU A 70 0.86 -5.95 7.25
CA LEU A 70 0.61 -4.79 6.41
C LEU A 70 0.07 -3.61 7.22
N GLU A 71 0.13 -3.66 8.56
CA GLU A 71 -0.30 -2.54 9.42
C GLU A 71 0.50 -1.27 9.15
N PHE A 72 1.74 -1.39 8.66
CA PHE A 72 2.58 -0.25 8.28
C PHE A 72 1.94 0.64 7.20
N PHE A 73 1.00 0.14 6.38
CA PHE A 73 0.25 0.97 5.43
C PHE A 73 -0.63 2.03 6.12
N ASN A 74 -1.00 1.81 7.38
CA ASN A 74 -1.79 2.75 8.17
C ASN A 74 -0.93 3.73 8.97
N ARG A 75 0.39 3.70 8.77
CA ARG A 75 1.36 4.54 9.48
C ARG A 75 2.12 5.44 8.52
N VAL A 76 2.81 6.41 9.08
CA VAL A 76 3.55 7.43 8.34
C VAL A 76 5.00 7.00 8.24
N ASN A 77 5.52 6.81 7.03
CA ASN A 77 6.96 6.66 6.83
C ASN A 77 7.64 8.04 7.01
N PRO A 78 8.37 8.30 8.10
CA PRO A 78 8.97 9.61 8.32
C PRO A 78 10.05 9.96 7.29
N HIS A 79 10.71 8.96 6.69
CA HIS A 79 11.73 9.19 5.67
C HIS A 79 11.13 9.70 4.36
N ALA A 80 9.87 9.35 4.05
CA ALA A 80 9.20 9.83 2.83
C ALA A 80 9.05 11.36 2.78
N TYR A 81 9.16 12.03 3.92
CA TYR A 81 8.98 13.48 4.07
C TYR A 81 10.30 14.22 4.32
N HIS A 82 11.45 13.61 3.99
CA HIS A 82 12.76 14.23 4.18
C HIS A 82 12.92 15.56 3.42
N ASN A 83 12.16 15.76 2.33
CA ASN A 83 12.17 16.99 1.52
C ASN A 83 11.34 18.13 2.13
N ILE A 84 10.57 17.90 3.20
CA ILE A 84 9.87 18.98 3.88
C ILE A 84 10.91 19.81 4.64
N PRO A 85 10.94 21.15 4.45
CA PRO A 85 11.85 22.01 5.21
C PRO A 85 11.74 21.78 6.72
N ASP A 86 12.88 21.73 7.40
CA ASP A 86 12.97 21.43 8.84
C ASP A 86 12.02 22.26 9.71
N GLN A 87 11.88 23.55 9.36
CA GLN A 87 10.99 24.51 10.03
C GLN A 87 9.50 24.11 9.96
N LEU A 88 9.10 23.38 8.92
CA LEU A 88 7.73 22.93 8.69
C LEU A 88 7.51 21.47 9.12
N ARG A 89 8.56 20.65 9.10
CA ARG A 89 8.48 19.21 9.35
C ARG A 89 7.94 18.88 10.73
N GLY A 90 8.36 19.61 11.77
CA GLY A 90 7.84 19.41 13.13
C GLY A 90 6.33 19.66 13.23
N ARG A 91 5.84 20.74 12.62
CA ARG A 91 4.40 21.06 12.57
C ARG A 91 3.62 20.01 11.79
N PHE A 92 4.13 19.61 10.63
CA PHE A 92 3.50 18.60 9.78
C PHE A 92 3.32 17.27 10.52
N LEU A 93 4.39 16.73 11.11
CA LEU A 93 4.33 15.46 11.85
C LEU A 93 3.41 15.54 13.07
N LYS A 94 3.41 16.70 13.77
CA LYS A 94 2.48 16.93 14.89
C LYS A 94 1.01 16.87 14.42
N GLN A 95 0.69 17.52 13.30
CA GLN A 95 -0.68 17.50 12.77
C GLN A 95 -1.11 16.09 12.37
N LEU A 96 -0.23 15.29 11.75
CA LEU A 96 -0.54 13.88 11.46
C LEU A 96 -0.87 13.09 12.73
N ALA A 97 -0.07 13.26 13.78
CA ALA A 97 -0.31 12.59 15.05
C ALA A 97 -1.63 13.02 15.73
N GLU A 98 -2.04 14.29 15.60
CA GLU A 98 -3.35 14.78 16.09
C GLU A 98 -4.53 14.08 15.40
N PHE A 99 -4.35 13.59 14.17
CA PHE A 99 -5.33 12.77 13.44
C PHE A 99 -5.12 11.25 13.62
N GLY A 100 -4.29 10.82 14.58
CA GLY A 100 -4.01 9.41 14.83
C GLY A 100 -3.09 8.75 13.81
N LEU A 101 -2.43 9.52 12.94
CA LEU A 101 -1.45 9.03 11.98
C LEU A 101 -0.05 9.06 12.62
N HIS A 102 0.38 7.89 13.10
CA HIS A 102 1.63 7.76 13.82
C HIS A 102 2.79 7.34 12.89
N PRO A 103 4.03 7.77 13.18
CA PRO A 103 5.21 7.30 12.46
C PRO A 103 5.41 5.79 12.54
N TYR A 104 6.20 5.26 11.61
CA TYR A 104 6.70 3.89 11.67
C TYR A 104 7.49 3.64 12.96
N GLU A 105 7.15 2.54 13.62
CA GLU A 105 7.94 1.92 14.67
C GLU A 105 8.87 0.84 14.07
N ARG A 106 9.73 0.27 14.91
CA ARG A 106 10.70 -0.75 14.47
C ARG A 106 10.04 -1.95 13.76
N LYS A 107 8.85 -2.37 14.21
CA LYS A 107 8.12 -3.47 13.58
C LYS A 107 7.65 -3.12 12.17
N ASP A 108 7.27 -1.87 11.94
CA ASP A 108 6.75 -1.40 10.65
C ASP A 108 7.87 -1.34 9.61
N TRP A 109 9.07 -0.92 10.03
CA TRP A 109 10.26 -0.97 9.18
C TRP A 109 10.57 -2.40 8.74
N ALA A 110 10.58 -3.36 9.67
CA ALA A 110 10.85 -4.76 9.35
C ALA A 110 9.76 -5.39 8.46
N ALA A 111 8.51 -4.97 8.65
CA ALA A 111 7.39 -5.41 7.82
C ALA A 111 7.48 -4.84 6.40
N ALA A 112 7.75 -3.54 6.27
CA ALA A 112 7.92 -2.88 4.98
C ALA A 112 9.12 -3.44 4.19
N GLU A 113 10.23 -3.77 4.87
CA GLU A 113 11.40 -4.40 4.25
C GLU A 113 11.06 -5.77 3.66
N LYS A 114 10.36 -6.64 4.41
CA LYS A 114 9.89 -7.94 3.88
C LYS A 114 9.01 -7.81 2.65
N VAL A 115 8.12 -6.80 2.62
CA VAL A 115 7.28 -6.56 1.44
C VAL A 115 8.11 -6.05 0.27
N ALA A 116 9.10 -5.17 0.52
CA ALA A 116 10.01 -4.72 -0.52
C ALA A 116 10.82 -5.88 -1.12
N GLU A 117 11.36 -6.78 -0.30
CA GLU A 117 12.07 -7.98 -0.77
C GLU A 117 11.19 -8.85 -1.67
N LEU A 118 9.91 -9.04 -1.31
CA LEU A 118 8.96 -9.78 -2.15
C LEU A 118 8.71 -9.11 -3.50
N LEU A 119 8.73 -7.77 -3.55
CA LEU A 119 8.55 -7.01 -4.78
C LEU A 119 9.79 -7.03 -5.69
N GLU A 120 10.96 -7.41 -5.18
CA GLU A 120 12.17 -7.66 -5.99
C GLU A 120 12.19 -9.07 -6.61
N LEU A 121 11.29 -9.97 -6.21
CA LEU A 121 11.23 -11.31 -6.79
C LEU A 121 10.89 -11.23 -8.28
N PRO A 122 11.58 -12.01 -9.14
CA PRO A 122 11.24 -12.08 -10.55
C PRO A 122 9.81 -12.60 -10.73
N ALA A 123 9.10 -12.02 -11.70
CA ALA A 123 7.74 -12.41 -12.06
C ALA A 123 7.65 -13.84 -12.58
#